data_AF-A0A224XMX6-F1
#
_entry.id   AF-A0A224XMX6-F1
#
_cell.length_a   1.000
_cell.length_b   1.000
_cell.length_c   1.000
_cell.angle_alpha   90.00
_cell.angle_beta   90.00
_cell.angle_gamma   90.00
#
_symmetry.space_group_name_H-M   'P 1'
#
loop_
_entity.id
_entity.type
_entity.pdbx_description
1 polymer ?
#
loop_
_entity_poly.entity_id
_entity_poly.type
_entity_poly.pdbx_seq_one_letter_code
_entity_poly.pdbx_strand_id
1 'polypeptide(L)'
;LIVLVVIAGAAHAKVTESDKNEMISNLEKSINQLENLEKEVRGNMNKVIDHLWNHTEEKCGDKGAKCFMELLNPFEDDVNLYIEECLGGYIRTSRTLINKLNSGEFDVEELEHIKHMLSKEGTYFGQLHNSTKLTMNSIKQKINTFENNVQDNC
;
A
#
# COMPACT_ATOMS: atom_id res chain seq x y z
N LEU A 1 39.18 -35.67 35.73
CA LEU A 1 38.64 -35.06 34.49
C LEU A 1 37.23 -34.59 34.81
N ILE A 2 36.99 -33.28 34.94
CA ILE A 2 35.66 -32.72 35.17
C ILE A 2 35.15 -32.27 33.81
N VAL A 3 34.12 -32.93 33.29
CA VAL A 3 33.43 -32.55 32.06
C VAL A 3 32.43 -31.45 32.41
N LEU A 4 32.79 -30.20 32.13
CA LEU A 4 31.89 -29.06 32.15
C LEU A 4 30.97 -29.14 30.94
N VAL A 5 29.74 -29.62 31.15
CA VAL A 5 28.67 -29.51 30.17
C VAL A 5 28.22 -28.06 30.16
N VAL A 6 28.73 -27.28 29.21
CA VAL A 6 28.23 -25.95 28.91
C VAL A 6 26.92 -26.13 28.13
N ILE A 7 25.80 -26.11 28.85
CA ILE A 7 24.48 -25.98 28.22
C ILE A 7 24.40 -24.54 27.71
N ALA A 8 24.73 -24.35 26.44
CA ALA A 8 24.45 -23.10 25.73
C ALA A 8 22.94 -22.99 25.56
N GLY A 9 22.26 -22.48 26.60
CA GLY A 9 20.87 -22.06 26.47
C GLY A 9 20.83 -20.89 25.50
N ALA A 10 20.23 -21.08 24.33
CA ALA A 10 19.82 -19.96 23.50
C ALA A 10 18.86 -19.11 24.35
N ALA A 11 19.33 -17.97 24.83
CA ALA A 11 18.51 -16.99 25.49
C ALA A 11 17.57 -16.42 24.43
N HIS A 12 16.40 -17.05 24.27
CA HIS A 12 15.30 -16.47 23.50
C HIS A 12 14.86 -15.23 24.29
N ALA A 13 15.32 -14.07 23.85
CA ALA A 13 15.03 -12.80 24.49
C ALA A 13 13.56 -12.47 24.25
N LYS A 14 12.70 -12.91 25.18
CA LYS A 14 11.25 -12.69 25.17
C LYS A 14 10.89 -11.28 24.68
N VAL A 15 10.05 -11.21 23.64
CA VAL A 15 9.44 -9.95 23.16
C VAL A 15 8.95 -9.11 24.34
N THR A 16 9.48 -7.90 24.44
CA THR A 16 9.16 -6.93 25.49
C THR A 16 8.00 -6.04 25.06
N GLU A 17 7.37 -5.36 26.03
CA GLU A 17 6.36 -4.34 25.73
C GLU A 17 6.94 -3.19 24.87
N SER A 18 8.23 -2.88 25.05
CA SER A 18 8.94 -1.91 24.21
C SER A 18 9.01 -2.37 22.74
N ASP A 19 9.32 -3.65 22.51
CA ASP A 19 9.36 -4.21 21.16
C ASP A 19 7.96 -4.15 20.51
N LYS A 20 6.92 -4.45 21.28
CA LYS A 20 5.52 -4.36 20.82
C LYS A 20 5.15 -2.94 20.39
N ASN A 21 5.50 -1.95 21.21
CA ASN A 21 5.25 -0.54 20.92
C ASN A 21 6.00 -0.08 19.67
N GLU A 22 7.24 -0.54 19.47
CA GLU A 22 8.00 -0.26 18.25
C GLU A 22 7.35 -0.87 17.01
N MET A 23 6.91 -2.13 17.07
CA MET A 23 6.18 -2.78 15.97
C MET A 23 4.91 -2.01 15.60
N ILE A 24 4.10 -1.63 16.60
CA ILE A 24 2.88 -0.85 16.40
C ILE A 24 3.21 0.50 15.74
N SER A 25 4.19 1.23 16.27
CA SER A 25 4.58 2.54 15.73
C SER A 25 5.05 2.46 14.28
N ASN A 26 5.81 1.41 13.93
CA ASN A 26 6.25 1.19 12.55
C ASN A 26 5.07 0.89 11.61
N LEU A 27 4.11 0.07 12.05
CA LEU A 27 2.89 -0.21 11.30
C LEU A 27 2.03 1.05 11.10
N GLU A 28 1.84 1.85 12.14
CA GLU A 28 1.10 3.13 12.08
C GLU A 28 1.76 4.11 11.12
N LYS A 29 3.09 4.22 11.16
CA LYS A 29 3.86 5.04 10.23
C LYS A 29 3.63 4.59 8.79
N SER A 30 3.65 3.29 8.52
CA SER A 30 3.37 2.76 7.19
C SER A 30 1.94 2.99 6.74
N ILE A 31 0.94 2.87 7.64
CA ILE A 31 -0.46 3.24 7.33
C ILE A 31 -0.53 4.70 6.88
N ASN A 32 0.04 5.62 7.66
CA ASN A 32 0.02 7.05 7.33
C ASN A 32 0.68 7.34 5.96
N GLN A 33 1.78 6.65 5.65
CA GLN A 33 2.43 6.77 4.34
C GLN A 33 1.54 6.27 3.20
N LEU A 34 0.88 5.13 3.37
CA LEU A 34 -0.02 4.56 2.37
C LEU A 34 -1.26 5.44 2.15
N GLU A 35 -1.84 6.00 3.21
CA GLU A 35 -2.99 6.92 3.12
C GLU A 35 -2.62 8.24 2.42
N ASN A 36 -1.42 8.76 2.68
CA ASN A 36 -0.94 9.94 1.95
C ASN A 36 -0.73 9.63 0.48
N LEU A 37 -0.17 8.46 0.16
CA LEU A 37 0.01 8.04 -1.23
C LEU A 37 -1.32 7.85 -1.95
N GLU A 38 -2.32 7.25 -1.30
CA GLU A 38 -3.67 7.13 -1.87
C GLU A 38 -4.25 8.51 -2.21
N LYS A 39 -4.14 9.48 -1.29
CA LYS A 39 -4.61 10.86 -1.52
C LYS A 39 -3.87 11.52 -2.69
N GLU A 40 -2.56 11.34 -2.78
CA GLU A 40 -1.75 11.88 -3.88
C GLU A 40 -2.17 11.29 -5.23
N VAL A 41 -2.36 9.96 -5.29
CA VAL A 41 -2.79 9.28 -6.52
C VAL A 41 -4.17 9.76 -6.96
N ARG A 42 -5.16 9.76 -6.04
CA ARG A 42 -6.52 10.23 -6.34
C ARG A 42 -6.52 11.70 -6.77
N GLY A 43 -5.71 12.54 -6.10
CA GLY A 43 -5.57 13.94 -6.46
C GLY A 43 -4.95 14.15 -7.85
N ASN A 44 -3.95 13.34 -8.22
CA ASN A 44 -3.35 13.39 -9.56
C ASN A 44 -4.33 12.90 -10.63
N MET A 45 -5.05 11.81 -10.36
CA MET A 45 -6.09 11.26 -11.24
C MET A 45 -7.15 12.32 -11.54
N ASN A 46 -7.71 12.97 -10.51
CA ASN A 46 -8.73 14.00 -10.68
C ASN A 46 -8.22 15.18 -11.52
N LYS A 47 -6.98 15.63 -11.30
CA LYS A 47 -6.39 16.71 -12.13
C LYS A 47 -6.30 16.34 -13.61
N VAL A 48 -5.95 15.10 -13.92
CA VAL A 48 -5.89 14.60 -15.30
C VAL A 48 -7.29 14.54 -15.90
N ILE A 49 -8.25 13.98 -15.17
CA ILE A 49 -9.66 13.90 -15.58
C ILE A 49 -10.20 15.30 -15.87
N ASP A 50 -10.04 16.24 -14.94
CA ASP A 50 -10.51 17.63 -15.08
C ASP A 50 -9.86 18.33 -16.28
N HIS A 51 -8.55 18.14 -16.48
CA HIS A 51 -7.84 18.73 -17.61
C HIS A 51 -8.36 18.21 -18.95
N LEU A 52 -8.51 16.89 -19.07
CA LEU A 52 -8.97 16.25 -20.29
C LEU A 52 -10.44 16.58 -20.57
N TRP A 53 -11.32 16.51 -19.57
CA TRP A 53 -12.74 16.85 -19.70
C TRP A 53 -12.93 18.24 -20.31
N ASN A 54 -12.29 19.25 -19.73
CA ASN A 54 -12.38 20.63 -20.22
C ASN A 54 -11.87 20.73 -21.67
N HIS A 55 -10.80 20.03 -22.00
CA HIS A 55 -10.25 20.01 -23.35
C HIS A 55 -11.20 19.37 -24.38
N THR A 56 -11.84 18.26 -24.02
CA THR A 56 -12.74 17.52 -24.90
C THR A 56 -14.07 18.24 -25.08
N GLU A 57 -14.61 18.83 -24.00
CA GLU A 57 -15.85 19.62 -24.04
C GLU A 57 -15.70 20.88 -24.92
N GLU A 58 -14.61 21.63 -24.74
CA GLU A 58 -14.32 22.84 -25.54
C GLU A 58 -14.17 22.55 -27.04
N LYS A 59 -13.57 21.42 -27.41
CA LYS A 59 -13.27 21.08 -28.81
C LYS A 59 -14.40 20.38 -29.54
N CYS A 60 -15.10 19.48 -28.85
CA CYS A 60 -15.93 18.45 -29.51
C CYS A 60 -17.40 18.44 -29.02
N GLY A 61 -17.75 19.30 -28.04
CA GLY A 61 -19.11 19.39 -27.48
C GLY A 61 -19.65 18.05 -27.00
N ASP A 62 -20.96 17.82 -27.13
CA ASP A 62 -21.65 16.62 -26.63
C ASP A 62 -21.09 15.28 -27.11
N LYS A 63 -20.51 15.23 -28.33
CA LYS A 63 -19.90 13.99 -28.85
C LYS A 63 -18.58 13.68 -28.15
N GLY A 64 -17.78 14.71 -27.90
CA GLY A 64 -16.53 14.60 -27.14
C GLY A 64 -16.79 14.17 -25.70
N ALA A 65 -17.79 14.77 -25.05
CA ALA A 65 -18.22 14.40 -23.70
C ALA A 65 -18.59 12.91 -23.58
N LYS A 66 -19.33 12.36 -24.56
CA LYS A 66 -19.68 10.93 -24.57
C LYS A 66 -18.46 10.03 -24.75
N CYS A 67 -17.59 10.35 -25.71
CA CYS A 67 -16.34 9.63 -25.94
C CYS A 67 -15.47 9.59 -24.68
N PHE A 68 -15.32 10.74 -24.01
CA PHE A 68 -14.57 10.84 -22.77
C PHE A 68 -15.14 9.95 -21.66
N MET A 69 -16.46 9.98 -21.44
CA MET A 69 -17.10 9.17 -20.40
C MET A 69 -16.98 7.66 -20.65
N GLU A 70 -16.99 7.22 -21.92
CA GLU A 70 -16.77 5.82 -22.28
C GLU A 70 -15.35 5.34 -21.93
N LEU A 71 -14.35 6.23 -22.01
CA LEU A 71 -12.97 5.94 -21.64
C LEU A 71 -12.68 6.14 -20.15
N LEU A 72 -13.40 7.06 -19.49
CA LEU A 72 -13.20 7.41 -18.09
C LEU A 72 -13.54 6.25 -17.15
N ASN A 73 -14.73 5.65 -17.31
CA ASN A 73 -15.21 4.59 -16.42
C ASN A 73 -14.22 3.41 -16.28
N PRO A 74 -13.75 2.76 -17.36
CA PRO A 74 -12.80 1.65 -17.22
C PRO A 74 -11.45 2.10 -16.65
N PHE A 75 -11.03 3.34 -16.91
CA PHE A 75 -9.81 3.89 -16.32
C PHE A 75 -9.94 4.07 -14.81
N GLU A 76 -11.03 4.66 -14.33
CA GLU A 76 -11.28 4.84 -12.90
C GLU A 76 -11.41 3.50 -12.17
N ASP A 77 -12.12 2.53 -12.76
CA ASP A 77 -12.25 1.18 -12.21
C ASP A 77 -10.87 0.49 -12.05
N ASP A 78 -10.04 0.53 -13.10
CA ASP A 78 -8.70 -0.05 -13.07
C ASP A 78 -7.81 0.60 -11.99
N VAL A 79 -7.79 1.93 -11.91
CA VAL A 79 -6.98 2.66 -10.92
C VAL A 79 -7.48 2.42 -9.50
N ASN A 80 -8.80 2.42 -9.29
CA ASN A 80 -9.40 2.12 -7.99
C ASN A 80 -9.06 0.71 -7.53
N LEU A 81 -9.12 -0.28 -8.42
CA LEU A 81 -8.73 -1.65 -8.11
C LEU A 81 -7.28 -1.73 -7.64
N TYR A 82 -6.34 -1.09 -8.35
CA TYR A 82 -4.93 -1.06 -7.94
C TYR A 82 -4.74 -0.41 -6.56
N ILE A 83 -5.44 0.68 -6.27
CA ILE A 83 -5.40 1.36 -4.97
C ILE A 83 -5.93 0.42 -3.87
N GLU A 84 -7.10 -0.19 -4.09
CA GLU A 84 -7.77 -1.02 -3.08
C GLU A 84 -7.03 -2.31 -2.75
N GLU A 85 -6.51 -2.99 -3.77
CA GLU A 85 -5.79 -4.25 -3.62
C GLU A 85 -4.43 -4.02 -2.95
N CYS A 86 -3.68 -3.02 -3.41
CA CYS A 86 -2.34 -2.77 -2.89
C CYS A 86 -2.38 -1.91 -1.62
N LEU A 87 -2.75 -0.64 -1.73
CA LEU A 87 -2.68 0.29 -0.60
C LEU A 87 -3.71 -0.08 0.47
N GLY A 88 -4.95 -0.32 0.05
CA GLY A 88 -6.03 -0.77 0.94
C GLY A 88 -5.71 -2.12 1.61
N GLY A 89 -5.11 -3.06 0.87
CA GLY A 89 -4.68 -4.35 1.38
C GLY A 89 -3.66 -4.23 2.52
N TYR A 90 -2.59 -3.45 2.34
CA TYR A 90 -1.58 -3.23 3.38
C TYR A 90 -2.12 -2.41 4.55
N ILE A 91 -2.96 -1.40 4.32
CA ILE A 91 -3.60 -0.63 5.40
C ILE A 91 -4.45 -1.54 6.29
N ARG A 92 -5.31 -2.38 5.70
CA ARG A 92 -6.14 -3.33 6.43
C ARG A 92 -5.29 -4.32 7.21
N THR A 93 -4.29 -4.92 6.57
CA THR A 93 -3.39 -5.90 7.19
C THR A 93 -2.65 -5.30 8.39
N SER A 94 -2.06 -4.11 8.23
CA SER A 94 -1.38 -3.39 9.32
C SER A 94 -2.33 -3.08 10.48
N ARG A 95 -3.56 -2.60 10.20
CA ARG A 95 -4.56 -2.32 11.25
C ARG A 95 -4.97 -3.59 12.00
N THR A 96 -5.18 -4.70 11.29
CA THR A 96 -5.46 -6.00 11.91
C THR A 96 -4.32 -6.44 12.81
N LEU A 97 -3.07 -6.29 12.35
CA LEU A 97 -1.90 -6.67 13.13
C LEU A 97 -1.74 -5.81 14.39
N ILE A 98 -1.94 -4.49 14.29
CA ILE A 98 -1.95 -3.58 15.45
C ILE A 98 -3.02 -4.01 16.47
N ASN A 99 -4.24 -4.31 16.01
CA ASN A 99 -5.32 -4.72 16.91
C ASN A 99 -4.96 -6.01 17.66
N LYS A 100 -4.38 -6.99 16.98
CA LYS A 100 -3.95 -8.26 17.59
C LYS A 100 -2.77 -8.09 18.54
N LEU A 101 -1.81 -7.21 18.22
CA LEU A 101 -0.71 -6.85 19.12
C LEU A 101 -1.25 -6.18 20.40
N ASN A 102 -2.27 -5.32 20.27
CA ASN A 102 -2.88 -4.64 21.42
C ASN A 102 -3.75 -5.57 22.27
N SER A 103 -4.44 -6.55 21.68
CA SER A 103 -5.29 -7.49 22.42
C SER A 103 -4.50 -8.53 23.21
N GLY A 104 -3.22 -8.73 22.89
CA GLY A 104 -2.41 -9.78 23.50
C GLY A 104 -2.83 -11.19 23.06
N GLU A 105 -3.47 -11.30 21.89
CA GLU A 105 -3.90 -12.57 21.30
C GLU A 105 -2.74 -13.49 20.91
N PHE A 106 -1.55 -12.92 20.71
CA PHE A 106 -0.38 -13.67 20.27
C PHE A 106 0.37 -14.32 21.43
N ASP A 107 0.78 -15.57 21.23
CA ASP A 107 1.74 -16.22 22.10
C ASP A 107 3.18 -15.71 21.85
N VAL A 108 4.13 -16.22 22.64
CA VAL A 108 5.53 -15.76 22.58
C VAL A 108 6.18 -16.10 21.23
N GLU A 109 5.88 -17.26 20.64
CA GLU A 109 6.46 -17.68 19.36
C GLU A 109 5.90 -16.83 18.22
N GLU A 110 4.59 -16.57 18.23
CA GLU A 110 3.93 -15.68 17.28
C GLU A 110 4.49 -14.25 17.37
N LEU A 111 4.72 -13.73 18.58
CA LEU A 111 5.31 -12.41 18.78
C LEU A 111 6.74 -12.32 18.25
N GLU A 112 7.59 -13.32 18.49
CA GLU A 112 8.95 -13.36 17.94
C GLU A 112 8.93 -13.42 16.40
N HIS A 113 8.03 -14.21 15.82
CA HIS A 113 7.85 -14.29 14.39
C HIS A 113 7.44 -12.94 13.78
N ILE A 114 6.45 -12.27 14.37
CA ILE A 114 5.99 -10.95 13.93
C ILE A 114 7.10 -9.92 14.07
N LYS A 115 7.84 -9.94 15.19
CA LYS A 115 8.99 -9.05 15.41
C LYS A 115 10.04 -9.23 14.32
N HIS A 116 10.37 -10.47 13.98
CA HIS A 116 11.30 -10.76 12.89
C HIS A 116 10.75 -10.26 11.54
N MET A 117 9.49 -10.54 11.22
CA MET A 117 8.83 -10.14 9.98
C MET A 117 8.80 -8.61 9.77
N LEU A 118 8.62 -7.85 10.86
CA LEU A 118 8.59 -6.39 10.88
C LEU A 118 9.98 -5.75 11.11
N SER A 119 11.03 -6.56 11.31
CA SER A 119 12.39 -6.05 11.48
C SER A 119 12.98 -5.58 10.15
N LYS A 120 14.18 -4.96 10.21
CA LYS A 120 14.95 -4.60 9.00
C LYS A 120 15.37 -5.82 8.15
N GLU A 121 15.52 -6.98 8.78
CA GLU A 121 15.87 -8.24 8.12
C GLU A 121 14.62 -9.00 7.64
N GLY A 122 13.44 -8.59 8.12
CA GLY A 122 12.16 -9.16 7.77
C GLY A 122 11.67 -8.72 6.38
N THR A 123 10.61 -9.39 5.91
CA THR A 123 10.12 -9.21 4.54
C THR A 123 9.01 -8.18 4.41
N TYR A 124 8.28 -7.84 5.48
CA TYR A 124 7.02 -7.10 5.38
C TYR A 124 7.19 -5.72 4.74
N PHE A 125 8.08 -4.89 5.30
CA PHE A 125 8.28 -3.53 4.79
C PHE A 125 8.96 -3.51 3.42
N GLY A 126 9.79 -4.50 3.11
CA GLY A 126 10.37 -4.69 1.78
C GLY A 126 9.30 -5.04 0.73
N GLN A 127 8.40 -5.96 1.05
CA GLN A 127 7.27 -6.35 0.19
C GLN A 127 6.30 -5.19 0.00
N LEU A 128 5.97 -4.45 1.08
CA LEU A 128 5.15 -3.24 1.03
C LEU A 128 5.77 -2.22 0.07
N HIS A 129 7.06 -1.91 0.23
CA HIS A 129 7.75 -0.95 -0.62
C HIS A 129 7.73 -1.36 -2.10
N ASN A 130 8.08 -2.62 -2.39
CA ASN A 130 8.14 -3.13 -3.76
C ASN A 130 6.75 -3.17 -4.42
N SER A 131 5.74 -3.66 -3.69
CA SER A 131 4.37 -3.73 -4.19
C SER A 131 3.83 -2.33 -4.48
N THR A 132 4.04 -1.40 -3.54
CA THR A 132 3.64 -0.01 -3.70
C THR A 132 4.29 0.62 -4.93
N LYS A 133 5.60 0.43 -5.10
CA LYS A 133 6.33 0.95 -6.27
C LYS A 133 5.80 0.41 -7.58
N LEU A 134 5.53 -0.90 -7.66
CA LEU A 134 4.96 -1.52 -8.85
C LEU A 134 3.56 -0.98 -9.15
N THR A 135 2.70 -0.90 -8.14
CA THR A 135 1.35 -0.33 -8.26
C THR A 135 1.39 1.11 -8.75
N MET A 136 2.28 1.95 -8.21
CA MET A 136 2.42 3.34 -8.66
C MET A 136 2.87 3.43 -10.12
N ASN A 137 3.76 2.54 -10.56
CA ASN A 137 4.15 2.48 -11.97
C ASN A 137 2.99 2.06 -12.88
N SER A 138 2.20 1.05 -12.46
CA SER A 138 1.01 0.61 -13.19
C SER A 138 -0.03 1.71 -13.31
N ILE A 139 -0.31 2.42 -12.22
CA ILE A 139 -1.24 3.56 -12.21
C ILE A 139 -0.75 4.67 -13.14
N LYS A 140 0.54 5.00 -13.10
CA LYS A 140 1.13 5.98 -14.03
C LYS A 140 0.96 5.56 -15.50
N GLN A 141 1.16 4.29 -15.81
CA GLN A 141 0.94 3.77 -17.17
C GLN A 141 -0.53 3.84 -17.58
N LYS A 142 -1.47 3.55 -16.67
CA LYS A 142 -2.91 3.68 -16.92
C LYS A 142 -3.30 5.14 -17.19
N ILE A 143 -2.78 6.08 -16.40
CA ILE A 143 -2.99 7.52 -16.61
C ILE A 143 -2.51 7.93 -18.01
N ASN A 144 -1.27 7.60 -18.37
CA ASN A 144 -0.74 7.94 -19.69
C ASN A 144 -1.55 7.31 -20.83
N THR A 145 -2.01 6.07 -20.66
CA THR A 145 -2.82 5.37 -21.67
C THR A 145 -4.18 6.05 -21.83
N PHE A 146 -4.81 6.43 -20.72
CA PHE A 146 -6.06 7.17 -20.72
C PHE A 146 -5.91 8.54 -21.40
N GLU A 147 -4.88 9.31 -21.05
CA GLU A 147 -4.57 10.59 -21.68
C GLU A 147 -4.41 10.46 -23.20
N ASN A 148 -3.61 9.51 -23.68
CA ASN A 148 -3.41 9.29 -25.10
C ASN A 148 -4.71 8.86 -25.80
N ASN A 149 -5.46 7.93 -25.20
CA ASN A 149 -6.71 7.46 -25.79
C ASN A 149 -7.74 8.59 -25.90
N VAL A 150 -7.82 9.47 -24.90
CA VAL A 150 -8.70 10.64 -24.97
C VAL A 150 -8.24 11.58 -26.08
N GLN A 151 -6.94 11.89 -26.18
CA GLN A 151 -6.44 12.81 -27.21
C GLN A 151 -6.55 12.28 -28.65
N ASP A 152 -6.45 10.96 -28.83
CA ASP A 152 -6.48 10.34 -30.16
C ASP A 152 -7.92 10.09 -30.67
N ASN A 153 -8.87 9.86 -29.76
CA ASN A 153 -10.23 9.42 -30.09
C ASN A 153 -11.30 10.47 -29.78
N CYS A 154 -11.01 11.41 -28.90
CA CYS A 154 -11.88 12.50 -28.47
C CYS A 154 -11.18 13.86 -28.67
#